data_AF-A0ABD7V135-F1
#
_entry.id   AF-A0ABD7V135-F1
#
_cell.length_a   1.000
_cell.length_b   1.000
_cell.length_c   1.000
_cell.angle_alpha   90.00
_cell.angle_beta   90.00
_cell.angle_gamma   90.00
#
_symmetry.space_group_name_H-M   'P 1'
#
loop_
_entity.id
_entity.type
_entity.pdbx_description
1 polymer ?
#
loop_
_entity_poly.entity_id
_entity_poly.type
_entity_poly.pdbx_seq_one_letter_code
_entity_poly.pdbx_strand_id
1 'polypeptide(L)'
;MDQVKVTPEALEGFAAANAAVATAIGTAGSIDAAANTAAMVPVFGLIGQEFLATFIVAQANHLMSVGQLAAVHAATAATTSQSLVAYEDADATGAAGVRSAL
;
A
#
# COMPACT_ATOMS: atom_id res chain seq x y z
N MET A 1 1.27 26.41 -23.13
CA MET A 1 1.41 25.00 -22.72
C MET A 1 2.41 25.00 -21.59
N ASP A 2 2.00 24.61 -20.38
CA ASP A 2 2.96 24.39 -19.31
C ASP A 2 3.79 23.15 -19.63
N GLN A 3 5.09 23.25 -19.36
CA GLN A 3 6.05 22.20 -19.67
C GLN A 3 5.91 21.08 -18.64
N VAL A 4 5.28 19.97 -19.03
CA VAL A 4 5.23 18.75 -18.22
C VAL A 4 6.61 18.11 -18.23
N LYS A 5 7.24 17.99 -17.05
CA LYS A 5 8.55 17.35 -16.87
C LYS A 5 8.43 16.18 -15.92
N VAL A 6 9.00 15.04 -16.30
CA VAL A 6 9.23 13.90 -15.41
C VAL A 6 10.63 14.02 -14.82
N THR A 7 10.74 13.78 -13.51
CA THR A 7 12.02 13.69 -12.78
C THR A 7 12.13 12.26 -12.23
N PRO A 8 12.92 11.37 -12.88
CA PRO A 8 13.03 9.95 -12.50
C PRO A 8 13.27 9.72 -11.01
N GLU A 9 14.22 10.45 -10.42
CA GLU A 9 14.61 10.29 -9.02
C GLU A 9 13.46 10.62 -8.06
N ALA A 10 12.58 11.54 -8.44
CA ALA A 10 11.40 11.87 -7.66
C ALA A 10 10.34 10.74 -7.71
N LEU A 11 10.19 10.09 -8.87
CA LEU A 11 9.29 8.93 -9.01
C LEU A 11 9.84 7.70 -8.27
N GLU A 12 11.14 7.47 -8.30
CA GLU A 12 11.80 6.43 -7.50
C GLU A 12 11.56 6.65 -6.01
N GLY A 13 11.79 7.88 -5.53
CA GLY A 13 11.52 8.25 -4.13
C GLY A 13 10.04 8.07 -3.75
N PHE A 14 9.12 8.44 -4.63
CA PHE A 14 7.68 8.23 -4.41
C PHE A 14 7.31 6.74 -4.34
N ALA A 15 7.86 5.91 -5.23
CA ALA A 15 7.65 4.46 -5.20
C ALA A 15 8.20 3.84 -3.90
N ALA A 16 9.43 4.21 -3.52
CA ALA A 16 10.06 3.74 -2.29
C ALA A 16 9.26 4.16 -1.04
N ALA A 17 8.76 5.39 -0.99
CA ALA A 17 7.93 5.86 0.12
C ALA A 17 6.62 5.05 0.24
N ASN A 18 5.95 4.77 -0.88
CA ASN A 18 4.74 3.94 -0.88
C ASN A 18 5.03 2.49 -0.45
N ALA A 19 6.15 1.91 -0.87
CA ALA A 19 6.56 0.58 -0.42
C ALA A 19 6.85 0.53 1.09
N ALA A 20 7.50 1.58 1.62
CA ALA A 20 7.76 1.71 3.05
C ALA A 20 6.47 1.85 3.86
N VAL A 21 5.51 2.67 3.39
CA VAL A 21 4.19 2.83 4.02
C VAL A 21 3.42 1.51 3.99
N ALA A 22 3.41 0.79 2.85
CA ALA A 22 2.77 -0.51 2.75
C ALA A 22 3.32 -1.50 3.79
N THR A 23 4.65 -1.54 3.95
CA THR A 23 5.33 -2.40 4.93
C THR A 23 4.97 -2.00 6.37
N ALA A 24 4.98 -0.70 6.67
CA ALA A 24 4.64 -0.18 7.99
C ALA A 24 3.19 -0.52 8.38
N ILE A 25 2.23 -0.33 7.46
CA ILE A 25 0.81 -0.64 7.67
C ILE A 25 0.62 -2.15 7.83
N GLY A 26 1.23 -2.97 6.96
CA GLY A 26 1.15 -4.43 7.04
C GLY A 26 1.71 -4.97 8.36
N THR A 27 2.82 -4.39 8.83
CA THR A 27 3.42 -4.74 10.13
C THR A 27 2.51 -4.34 11.29
N ALA A 28 1.97 -3.11 11.27
CA ALA A 28 1.06 -2.62 12.30
C ALA A 28 -0.25 -3.43 12.36
N GLY A 29 -0.72 -3.94 11.21
CA GLY A 29 -1.90 -4.81 11.11
C GLY A 29 -1.66 -6.27 11.49
N SER A 30 -0.40 -6.68 11.71
CA SER A 30 -0.05 -8.06 12.06
C SER A 30 -0.26 -8.32 13.55
N ILE A 31 -1.52 -8.43 13.96
CA ILE A 31 -1.92 -8.76 15.33
C ILE A 31 -2.40 -10.21 15.44
N ASP A 32 -2.31 -10.78 16.64
CA ASP A 32 -3.03 -12.00 16.98
C ASP A 32 -4.48 -11.66 17.36
N ALA A 33 -5.36 -11.69 16.35
CA ALA A 33 -6.78 -11.42 16.52
C ALA A 33 -7.46 -12.39 17.50
N ALA A 34 -7.00 -13.64 17.55
CA ALA A 34 -7.54 -14.65 18.46
C ALA A 34 -7.14 -14.35 19.91
N ALA A 35 -5.88 -14.00 20.15
CA ALA A 35 -5.42 -13.58 21.47
C ALA A 35 -6.11 -12.30 21.94
N ASN A 36 -6.27 -11.30 21.06
CA ASN A 36 -7.02 -10.08 21.38
C ASN A 36 -8.49 -10.38 21.72
N THR A 37 -9.13 -11.26 20.97
CA THR A 37 -10.51 -11.68 21.25
C THR A 37 -10.61 -12.40 22.60
N ALA A 38 -9.70 -13.34 22.88
CA ALA A 38 -9.67 -14.08 24.15
C ALA A 38 -9.48 -13.14 25.35
N ALA A 39 -8.65 -12.10 25.21
CA ALA A 39 -8.45 -11.09 26.24
C ALA A 39 -9.73 -10.27 26.54
N MET A 40 -10.64 -10.13 25.56
CA MET A 40 -11.89 -9.39 25.72
C MET A 40 -13.03 -10.21 26.37
N VAL A 41 -12.95 -11.54 26.36
CA VAL A 41 -13.95 -12.43 27.00
C VAL A 41 -14.21 -12.06 28.48
N PRO A 42 -13.19 -11.97 29.36
CA PRO A 42 -13.43 -11.61 30.76
C PRO A 42 -13.86 -10.14 30.96
N VAL A 43 -13.48 -9.23 30.04
CA VAL A 43 -13.84 -7.80 30.12
C VAL A 43 -15.33 -7.60 29.92
N PHE A 44 -15.91 -8.26 28.91
CA PHE A 44 -17.34 -8.17 28.61
C PHE A 44 -18.20 -9.11 29.46
N GLY A 45 -17.63 -10.18 30.00
CA GLY A 45 -18.34 -11.13 30.85
C GLY A 45 -19.50 -11.82 30.14
N LEU A 46 -20.37 -12.51 30.89
CA LEU A 46 -21.48 -13.29 30.33
C LEU A 46 -22.60 -12.42 29.71
N ILE A 47 -22.77 -11.19 30.18
CA ILE A 47 -23.85 -10.29 29.70
C ILE A 47 -23.41 -9.53 28.43
N GLY A 48 -22.11 -9.36 28.21
CA GLY A 48 -21.58 -8.63 27.07
C GLY A 48 -21.26 -9.50 25.85
N GLN A 49 -21.83 -10.69 25.71
CA GLN A 49 -21.48 -11.63 24.63
C GLN A 49 -21.85 -11.08 23.24
N GLU A 50 -22.96 -10.36 23.12
CA GLU A 50 -23.37 -9.70 21.89
C GLU A 50 -22.42 -8.55 21.52
N PHE A 51 -21.89 -7.84 22.53
CA PHE A 51 -20.86 -6.83 22.34
C PHE A 51 -19.54 -7.47 21.89
N LEU A 52 -19.16 -8.59 22.50
CA LEU A 52 -17.97 -9.34 22.10
C LEU A 52 -18.09 -9.86 20.66
N ALA A 53 -19.24 -10.39 20.27
CA ALA A 53 -19.49 -10.83 18.90
C ALA A 53 -19.36 -9.67 17.90
N THR A 54 -19.94 -8.51 18.23
CA THR A 54 -19.83 -7.29 17.40
C THR A 54 -18.38 -6.80 17.33
N PHE A 55 -17.64 -6.86 18.43
CA PHE A 55 -16.22 -6.52 18.47
C PHE A 55 -15.38 -7.42 17.56
N ILE A 56 -15.63 -8.74 17.56
CA ILE A 56 -14.92 -9.69 16.68
C ILE A 56 -15.15 -9.34 15.21
N VAL A 57 -16.41 -9.07 14.82
CA VAL A 57 -16.75 -8.65 13.45
C VAL A 57 -16.06 -7.33 13.09
N ALA A 58 -16.09 -6.35 14.00
CA ALA A 58 -15.43 -5.07 13.79
C ALA A 58 -13.91 -5.21 13.66
N GLN A 59 -13.29 -6.07 14.46
CA GLN A 59 -11.86 -6.37 14.39
C GLN A 59 -11.50 -7.04 13.06
N ALA A 60 -12.29 -8.02 12.60
CA ALA A 60 -12.07 -8.66 11.31
C ALA A 60 -12.17 -7.66 10.15
N ASN A 61 -13.19 -6.80 10.16
CA ASN A 61 -13.35 -5.73 9.16
C ASN A 61 -12.20 -4.73 9.22
N HIS A 62 -11.74 -4.35 10.41
CA HIS A 62 -10.61 -3.45 10.58
C HIS A 62 -9.32 -4.04 9.98
N LEU A 63 -9.02 -5.31 10.29
CA LEU A 63 -7.83 -5.99 9.76
C LEU A 63 -7.89 -6.15 8.24
N MET A 64 -9.07 -6.43 7.68
CA MET A 64 -9.28 -6.44 6.24
C MET A 64 -8.98 -5.08 5.62
N SER A 65 -9.53 -4.00 6.18
CA SER A 65 -9.30 -2.63 5.69
C SER A 65 -7.83 -2.21 5.79
N VAL A 66 -7.14 -2.56 6.88
CA VAL A 66 -5.70 -2.31 7.05
C VAL A 66 -4.89 -3.07 6.00
N GLY A 67 -5.21 -4.34 5.76
CA GLY A 67 -4.57 -5.13 4.71
C GLY A 67 -4.80 -4.56 3.31
N GLN A 68 -6.02 -4.11 3.00
CA GLN A 68 -6.34 -3.44 1.74
C GLN A 68 -5.55 -2.14 1.56
N LEU A 69 -5.43 -1.33 2.62
CA LEU A 69 -4.67 -0.09 2.58
C LEU A 69 -3.17 -0.35 2.31
N ALA A 70 -2.58 -1.35 2.98
CA ALA A 70 -1.22 -1.78 2.70
C ALA A 70 -1.05 -2.24 1.23
N ALA A 71 -2.01 -3.02 0.72
CA ALA A 71 -1.98 -3.50 -0.66
C ALA A 71 -2.07 -2.37 -1.69
N VAL A 72 -2.88 -1.33 -1.44
CA VAL A 72 -2.97 -0.14 -2.33
C VAL A 72 -1.63 0.59 -2.40
N HIS A 73 -0.96 0.81 -1.27
CA HIS A 73 0.36 1.43 -1.26
C HIS A 73 1.42 0.57 -1.96
N ALA A 74 1.40 -0.75 -1.75
CA ALA A 74 2.30 -1.67 -2.45
C ALA A 74 2.06 -1.66 -3.97
N ALA A 75 0.80 -1.66 -4.39
CA ALA A 75 0.43 -1.57 -5.80
C ALA A 75 0.87 -0.23 -6.40
N THR A 76 0.68 0.89 -5.68
CA THR A 76 1.11 2.22 -6.11
C THR A 76 2.62 2.30 -6.31
N ALA A 77 3.39 1.71 -5.39
CA ALA A 77 4.84 1.61 -5.53
C ALA A 77 5.22 0.82 -6.80
N ALA A 78 4.64 -0.38 -6.97
CA ALA A 78 4.93 -1.25 -8.10
C ALA A 78 4.56 -0.63 -9.46
N THR A 79 3.39 0.01 -9.57
CA THR A 79 2.95 0.66 -10.82
C THR A 79 3.76 1.90 -11.12
N THR A 80 4.17 2.67 -10.11
CA THR A 80 5.06 3.83 -10.31
C THR A 80 6.40 3.37 -10.88
N SER A 81 7.04 2.36 -10.28
CA SER A 81 8.31 1.84 -10.77
C SER A 81 8.21 1.28 -12.20
N GLN A 82 7.14 0.52 -12.50
CA GLN A 82 6.92 0.01 -13.86
C GLN A 82 6.69 1.14 -14.88
N SER A 83 5.95 2.18 -14.50
CA SER A 83 5.70 3.33 -15.37
C SER A 83 6.97 4.12 -15.64
N LEU A 84 7.88 4.22 -14.66
CA LEU A 84 9.16 4.89 -14.84
C LEU A 84 10.04 4.14 -15.86
N VAL A 85 10.15 2.81 -15.74
CA VAL A 85 10.90 1.99 -16.71
C VAL A 85 10.34 2.17 -18.12
N ALA A 86 9.01 2.09 -18.27
CA ALA A 86 8.36 2.30 -19.56
C ALA A 86 8.61 3.71 -20.13
N TYR A 87 8.67 4.74 -19.27
CA TYR A 87 9.00 6.09 -19.67
C TYR A 87 10.44 6.22 -20.18
N GLU A 88 11.40 5.64 -19.46
CA GLU A 88 12.82 5.68 -19.84
C GLU A 88 13.09 4.92 -21.15
N ASP A 89 12.46 3.75 -21.33
CA ASP A 89 12.55 2.98 -22.59
C ASP A 89 12.00 3.77 -23.78
N ALA A 90 10.87 4.46 -23.59
CA ALA A 90 10.27 5.30 -24.62
C ALA A 90 11.15 6.51 -24.95
N ASP A 91 11.73 7.17 -23.94
CA ASP A 91 12.64 8.31 -24.13
C ASP A 91 13.92 7.89 -24.87
N ALA A 92 14.54 6.76 -24.49
CA ALA A 92 15.71 6.23 -25.14
C ALA A 92 15.45 5.86 -26.62
N THR A 93 14.30 5.25 -26.90
CA THR A 93 13.84 4.93 -28.26
C THR A 93 13.63 6.20 -29.09
N GLY A 94 12.95 7.21 -28.53
CA GLY A 94 12.75 8.50 -29.18
C GLY A 94 14.07 9.19 -29.51
N ALA A 95 15.00 9.23 -28.55
CA ALA A 95 16.32 9.80 -28.74
C ALA A 95 17.13 9.08 -29.82
N ALA A 96 17.02 7.74 -29.92
CA ALA A 96 17.65 6.97 -30.99
C ALA A 96 17.06 7.29 -32.36
N GLY A 97 15.74 7.45 -32.46
CA GLY A 97 15.06 7.86 -33.69
C GLY A 97 15.53 9.23 -34.18
N VAL A 98 15.65 10.22 -33.28
CA VAL A 98 16.17 11.55 -33.60
C VAL A 98 17.62 11.47 -34.09
N ARG A 99 18.48 10.72 -33.40
CA ARG A 99 19.89 10.54 -33.81
C ARG A 99 20.03 9.86 -35.17
N SER A 100 19.12 8.96 -35.52
CA SER A 100 19.13 8.27 -36.82
C SER A 100 18.66 9.15 -37.99
N ALA A 101 18.01 10.29 -37.70
CA ALA A 101 17.48 11.21 -38.70
C ALA A 101 18.41 12.40 -39.00
N LEU A 102 19.52 12.52 -38.25
CA LEU A 102 20.59 13.51 -38.41
C LEU A 102 21.78 12.90 -39.14
#